data_AF-A0A7C5GVG4-F1
#
_entry.id   AF-A0A7C5GVG4-F1
#
_cell.length_a   1.000
_cell.length_b   1.000
_cell.length_c   1.000
_cell.angle_alpha   90.00
_cell.angle_beta   90.00
_cell.angle_gamma   90.00
#
_symmetry.space_group_name_H-M   'P 1'
#
loop_
_entity.id
_entity.type
_entity.pdbx_description
1 polymer ?
#
loop_
_entity_poly.entity_id
_entity_poly.type
_entity_poly.pdbx_seq_one_letter_code
_entity_poly.pdbx_strand_id
1 'polypeptide(L)'
;MRLKRFFVYLTKPFVATAILTAHSVASDTNHAAATSGFWFRGKELFPIDDQIAILRAADIDGDGLVDLVIANNTKSKINILFNMTGKTPPHHLKQRVN
;
A
#
# COMPACT_ATOMS: atom_id res chain seq x y z
N MET A 1 52.14 12.62 66.66
CA MET A 1 52.34 12.80 65.20
C MET A 1 51.25 12.05 64.44
N ARG A 2 50.36 12.77 63.76
CA ARG A 2 49.23 12.22 62.99
C ARG A 2 49.54 12.34 61.50
N LEU A 3 49.60 11.21 60.81
CA LEU A 3 49.76 11.09 59.36
C LEU A 3 48.41 11.36 58.67
N LYS A 4 48.37 12.23 57.65
CA LYS A 4 47.25 12.35 56.70
C LYS A 4 47.82 12.57 55.30
N ARG A 5 48.13 11.47 54.60
CA ARG A 5 47.36 10.87 53.49
C ARG A 5 47.36 11.73 52.22
N PHE A 6 48.27 11.38 51.31
CA PHE A 6 48.31 11.82 49.91
C PHE A 6 47.11 11.25 49.14
N PHE A 7 46.43 12.10 48.39
CA PHE A 7 45.30 11.71 47.54
C PHE A 7 45.85 11.22 46.20
N VAL A 8 45.94 9.90 46.01
CA VAL A 8 46.25 9.29 44.71
C VAL A 8 44.94 9.17 43.93
N TYR A 9 44.85 9.84 42.78
CA TYR A 9 43.81 9.64 41.79
C TYR A 9 43.99 8.26 41.16
N LEU A 10 43.14 7.29 41.53
CA LEU A 10 43.01 6.04 40.81
C LEU A 10 41.79 6.15 39.88
N THR A 11 42.07 6.12 38.58
CA THR A 11 41.10 6.04 37.50
C THR A 11 40.18 4.84 37.71
N LYS A 12 38.86 5.04 37.66
CA LYS A 12 37.88 3.95 37.73
C LYS A 12 37.72 3.35 36.33
N PRO A 13 38.06 2.08 36.08
CA PRO A 13 37.60 1.40 34.87
C PRO A 13 36.22 0.81 35.19
N PHE A 14 35.15 1.41 34.65
CA PHE A 14 33.90 0.67 34.53
C PHE A 14 33.39 0.81 33.11
N VAL A 15 33.61 -0.28 32.38
CA VAL A 15 33.13 -0.54 31.03
C VAL A 15 31.61 -0.40 31.05
N ALA A 16 31.08 0.62 30.38
CA ALA A 16 29.66 0.73 30.13
C ALA A 16 29.30 -0.27 29.02
N THR A 17 28.82 -1.45 29.41
CA THR A 17 28.18 -2.41 28.51
C THR A 17 26.98 -1.72 27.83
N ALA A 18 27.05 -1.55 26.51
CA ALA A 18 25.93 -1.14 25.70
C ALA A 18 24.88 -2.27 25.72
N ILE A 19 23.78 -2.07 26.43
CA ILE A 19 22.63 -2.97 26.35
C ILE A 19 21.97 -2.70 25.00
N LEU A 20 22.14 -3.64 24.07
CA LEU A 20 21.45 -3.67 22.79
C LEU A 20 19.95 -3.85 23.08
N THR A 21 19.15 -2.81 22.90
CA THR A 21 17.69 -2.98 22.89
C THR A 21 17.31 -3.71 21.61
N ALA A 22 16.99 -4.99 21.75
CA ALA A 22 16.30 -5.75 20.72
C ALA A 22 14.94 -5.07 20.49
N HIS A 23 14.82 -4.32 19.39
CA HIS A 23 13.52 -3.88 18.92
C HIS A 23 12.88 -5.07 18.23
N SER A 24 11.79 -5.59 18.80
CA SER A 24 10.99 -6.62 18.14
C SER A 24 10.43 -6.00 16.85
N VAL A 25 11.00 -6.36 15.70
CA VAL A 25 10.26 -6.24 14.44
C VAL A 25 9.14 -7.25 14.58
N ALA A 26 7.91 -6.75 14.76
CA ALA A 26 6.72 -7.54 14.55
C ALA A 26 6.81 -8.06 13.11
N SER A 27 7.29 -9.30 12.97
CA SER A 27 7.07 -10.05 11.75
C SER A 27 5.58 -10.33 11.78
N ASP A 28 4.82 -9.69 10.89
CA ASP A 28 3.40 -9.96 10.70
C ASP A 28 3.23 -11.43 10.32
N THR A 29 3.19 -12.29 11.33
CA THR A 29 3.09 -13.75 11.23
C THR A 29 1.65 -14.18 11.01
N ASN A 30 0.80 -13.30 10.46
CA ASN A 30 -0.60 -13.57 10.25
C ASN A 30 -1.13 -12.90 8.97
N HIS A 31 -0.54 -13.21 7.82
CA HIS A 31 -1.43 -13.53 6.69
C HIS A 31 -1.95 -14.94 6.94
N ALA A 32 -2.83 -15.08 7.94
CA ALA A 32 -3.62 -16.29 8.12
C ALA A 32 -4.21 -16.58 6.74
N ALA A 33 -3.76 -17.67 6.12
CA ALA A 33 -4.14 -18.05 4.78
C ALA A 33 -5.67 -18.08 4.76
N ALA A 34 -6.25 -17.00 4.25
CA ALA A 34 -7.67 -16.80 4.35
C ALA A 34 -8.29 -17.95 3.56
N THR A 35 -8.90 -18.90 4.25
CA THR A 35 -9.90 -19.81 3.68
C THR A 35 -11.16 -19.03 3.30
N SER A 36 -11.02 -17.74 2.98
CA SER A 36 -11.98 -16.94 2.25
C SER A 36 -11.95 -17.50 0.84
N GLY A 37 -12.86 -18.43 0.57
CA GLY A 37 -13.02 -19.02 -0.76
C GLY A 37 -12.99 -17.91 -1.80
N PHE A 38 -12.22 -18.11 -2.86
CA PHE A 38 -12.18 -17.16 -3.96
C PHE A 38 -13.49 -17.29 -4.75
N TRP A 39 -14.31 -16.23 -4.75
CA TRP A 39 -15.54 -16.15 -5.51
C TRP A 39 -15.63 -14.81 -6.22
N PHE A 40 -16.14 -14.82 -7.45
CA PHE A 40 -16.34 -13.61 -8.23
C PHE A 40 -17.72 -13.01 -7.96
N ARG A 41 -17.83 -11.69 -7.89
CA ARG A 41 -19.09 -10.95 -7.68
C ARG A 41 -20.04 -10.90 -8.89
N GLY A 42 -19.91 -11.83 -9.84
CA GLY A 42 -20.54 -11.76 -11.15
C GLY A 42 -19.75 -10.87 -12.12
N LYS A 43 -20.04 -10.98 -13.43
CA LYS A 43 -19.34 -10.20 -14.46
C LYS A 43 -19.81 -8.75 -14.44
N GLU A 44 -18.88 -7.82 -14.49
CA GLU A 44 -19.13 -6.44 -14.85
C GLU A 44 -18.67 -6.23 -16.30
N LEU A 45 -19.52 -5.61 -17.11
CA LEU A 45 -19.25 -5.41 -18.54
C LEU A 45 -19.11 -3.93 -18.83
N PHE A 46 -17.96 -3.55 -19.37
CA PHE A 46 -17.70 -2.22 -19.89
C PHE A 46 -17.64 -2.29 -21.42
N PRO A 47 -18.66 -1.77 -22.14
CA PRO A 47 -18.62 -1.72 -23.59
C PRO A 47 -17.42 -0.89 -24.06
N ILE A 48 -16.63 -1.47 -24.94
CA ILE A 48 -15.45 -0.84 -25.54
C ILE A 48 -15.50 -1.05 -27.05
N ASP A 49 -14.85 -0.15 -27.78
CA ASP A 49 -14.83 -0.20 -29.25
C ASP A 49 -14.05 -1.41 -29.78
N ASP A 50 -14.28 -1.77 -31.04
CA ASP A 50 -13.55 -2.83 -31.72
C ASP A 50 -12.10 -2.43 -32.05
N GLN A 51 -11.25 -3.41 -32.38
CA GLN A 51 -9.85 -3.20 -32.79
C GLN A 51 -8.98 -2.46 -31.76
N ILE A 52 -9.15 -2.76 -30.48
CA ILE A 52 -8.27 -2.25 -29.43
C ILE A 52 -6.87 -2.80 -29.64
N ALA A 53 -5.88 -1.89 -29.64
CA ALA A 53 -4.49 -2.26 -29.84
C ALA A 53 -3.74 -2.42 -28.50
N ILE A 54 -4.17 -1.72 -27.45
CA ILE A 54 -3.38 -1.56 -26.22
C ILE A 54 -4.29 -1.62 -24.99
N LEU A 55 -3.90 -2.45 -24.02
CA LEU A 55 -4.41 -2.50 -22.65
C LEU A 55 -3.23 -2.34 -21.67
N ARG A 56 -3.41 -1.50 -20.64
CA ARG A 56 -2.45 -1.29 -19.54
C ARG A 56 -3.19 -1.22 -18.21
N ALA A 57 -2.53 -1.65 -17.14
CA ALA A 57 -3.02 -1.56 -15.78
C ALA A 57 -2.01 -0.77 -14.94
N ALA A 58 -2.47 0.29 -14.26
CA ALA A 58 -1.68 1.16 -13.41
C ALA A 58 -2.59 1.97 -12.49
N ASP A 59 -2.08 2.43 -11.35
CA ASP A 59 -2.73 3.46 -10.55
C ASP A 59 -2.49 4.83 -11.23
N ILE A 60 -3.54 5.43 -11.79
CA ILE A 60 -3.43 6.65 -12.61
C ILE A 60 -3.85 7.88 -11.81
N ASP A 61 -4.84 7.72 -10.92
CA ASP A 61 -5.37 8.82 -10.09
C ASP A 61 -4.67 8.95 -8.72
N GLY A 62 -3.81 7.99 -8.37
CA GLY A 62 -2.97 8.01 -7.16
C GLY A 62 -3.71 7.55 -5.91
N ASP A 63 -4.83 6.83 -6.05
CA ASP A 63 -5.64 6.38 -4.93
C ASP A 63 -5.18 5.02 -4.34
N GLY A 64 -4.14 4.43 -4.92
CA GLY A 64 -3.59 3.13 -4.53
C GLY A 64 -4.36 1.92 -5.09
N LEU A 65 -5.38 2.13 -5.93
CA LEU A 65 -6.10 1.09 -6.66
C LEU A 65 -5.59 1.03 -8.11
N VAL A 66 -5.60 -0.18 -8.67
CA VAL A 66 -5.17 -0.39 -10.05
C VAL A 66 -6.31 -0.07 -11.01
N ASP A 67 -6.11 0.93 -11.86
CA ASP A 67 -6.98 1.31 -12.97
C ASP A 67 -6.60 0.60 -14.28
N LEU A 68 -7.45 0.73 -15.30
CA LEU A 68 -7.20 0.22 -16.65
C LEU A 68 -7.20 1.33 -17.70
N VAL A 69 -6.15 1.36 -18.53
CA VAL A 69 -6.07 2.21 -19.74
C VAL A 69 -6.21 1.35 -20.98
N ILE A 70 -7.13 1.75 -21.84
CA ILE A 70 -7.42 1.10 -23.12
C ILE A 70 -7.20 2.12 -24.23
N ALA A 71 -6.24 1.87 -25.11
CA ALA A 71 -6.00 2.74 -26.26
C ALA A 71 -6.37 2.05 -27.59
N ASN A 72 -7.17 2.77 -28.36
CA ASN A 72 -7.58 2.42 -29.71
C ASN A 72 -7.03 3.48 -30.68
N ASN A 73 -5.88 3.17 -31.27
CA ASN A 73 -5.20 4.08 -32.21
C ASN A 73 -5.99 4.23 -33.51
N THR A 74 -6.69 3.18 -33.97
CA THR A 74 -7.51 3.21 -35.18
C THR A 74 -8.66 4.21 -35.08
N LYS A 75 -9.17 4.42 -33.87
CA LYS A 75 -10.26 5.36 -33.58
C LYS A 75 -9.77 6.66 -32.91
N SER A 76 -8.45 6.84 -32.76
CA SER A 76 -7.84 7.96 -32.02
C SER A 76 -8.47 8.19 -30.64
N LYS A 77 -8.74 7.11 -29.91
CA LYS A 77 -9.48 7.15 -28.65
C LYS A 77 -8.75 6.42 -27.53
N ILE A 78 -8.76 7.02 -26.34
CA ILE A 78 -8.25 6.43 -25.10
C ILE A 78 -9.42 6.36 -24.12
N ASN A 79 -9.69 5.18 -23.57
CA ASN A 79 -10.64 4.97 -22.49
C ASN A 79 -9.86 4.65 -21.21
N ILE A 80 -10.26 5.27 -20.09
CA ILE A 80 -9.71 4.98 -18.77
C ILE A 80 -10.85 4.48 -17.91
N LEU A 81 -10.66 3.30 -17.31
CA LEU A 81 -11.58 2.72 -16.36
C LEU A 81 -10.98 2.79 -14.97
N PHE A 82 -11.54 3.66 -14.14
CA PHE A 82 -11.12 3.82 -12.74
C PHE A 82 -11.66 2.70 -11.88
N ASN A 83 -10.82 2.21 -10.97
CA ASN A 83 -11.24 1.23 -9.99
C ASN A 83 -12.14 1.90 -8.94
N MET A 84 -13.35 1.37 -8.79
CA MET A 84 -14.35 1.86 -7.83
C MET A 84 -14.48 0.95 -6.60
N THR A 85 -13.52 0.04 -6.37
CA THR A 85 -13.54 -0.84 -5.20
C THR A 85 -13.57 -0.01 -3.92
N GLY A 86 -14.57 -0.27 -3.07
CA GLY A 86 -14.75 0.49 -1.83
C GLY A 86 -15.31 1.90 -2.02
N LYS A 87 -15.45 2.40 -3.25
CA LYS A 87 -16.11 3.68 -3.55
C LYS A 87 -17.61 3.44 -3.73
N THR A 88 -18.45 4.30 -3.16
CA THR A 88 -19.87 4.34 -3.52
C THR A 88 -19.98 4.80 -4.97
N PRO A 89 -20.55 4.00 -5.88
CA PRO A 89 -20.80 4.48 -7.24
C PRO A 89 -21.62 5.77 -7.14
N PRO A 90 -21.34 6.79 -7.96
CA PRO A 90 -22.26 7.90 -8.06
C PRO A 90 -23.63 7.32 -8.38
N HIS A 91 -24.61 7.55 -7.50
CA HIS A 91 -25.98 7.20 -7.80
C HIS A 91 -26.34 8.03 -9.02
N HIS A 92 -26.28 7.44 -10.22
CA HIS A 92 -26.81 8.06 -11.42
C HIS A 92 -28.24 8.42 -11.04
N LEU A 93 -28.47 9.71 -10.74
CA LEU A 93 -29.78 10.28 -10.71
C LEU A 93 -30.31 9.93 -12.10
N LYS A 94 -31.11 8.85 -12.16
CA LYS A 94 -31.82 8.45 -13.37
C LYS A 94 -32.39 9.76 -13.86
N GLN A 95 -31.95 10.24 -15.02
CA GLN A 95 -32.61 11.35 -15.68
C GLN A 95 -34.08 10.94 -15.69
N ARG A 96 -34.87 11.61 -14.85
CA ARG A 96 -36.31 11.56 -14.93
C ARG A 96 -36.59 12.31 -16.22
N VAL A 97 -36.58 11.55 -17.31
CA VAL A 97 -37.20 11.95 -18.56
C VAL A 97 -38.66 12.26 -18.21
N ASN A 98 -38.99 13.54 -18.27
CA ASN A 98 -40.36 14.00 -18.50
C ASN A 98 -40.64 13.91 -19.99
#